data_AF-A0A0G0PCR1-F1
#
_entry.id   AF-A0A0G0PCR1-F1
#
_cell.length_a   1.000
_cell.length_b   1.000
_cell.length_c   1.000
_cell.angle_alpha   90.00
_cell.angle_beta   90.00
_cell.angle_gamma   90.00
#
_symmetry.space_group_name_H-M   'P 1'
#
loop_
_entity.id
_entity.type
_entity.pdbx_description
1 polymer ?
#
loop_
_entity_poly.entity_id
_entity_poly.type
_entity_poly.pdbx_seq_one_letter_code
_entity_poly.pdbx_strand_id
1 'polypeptide(L)'
;MLATLKVLNARASFVDYVVLFNEDTPSELLDALKPDIHVKAADYNVDKMPETPVVRKNGGEVVCVPLEPGYATTDLIGEILKRFGDGEHEKVDSGRGGYEVGK
;
A
#
# COMPACT_ATOMS: atom_id res chain seq x y z
N MET A 1 7.13 22.66 -6.70
CA MET A 1 8.37 21.87 -6.71
C MET A 1 8.04 20.52 -7.32
N LEU A 2 8.43 20.25 -8.58
CA LEU A 2 8.20 18.94 -9.20
C LEU A 2 9.21 17.94 -8.64
N ALA A 3 8.77 17.05 -7.75
CA ALA A 3 9.56 15.87 -7.41
C ALA A 3 9.26 14.76 -8.42
N THR A 4 10.30 14.20 -9.02
CA THR A 4 10.19 13.11 -10.00
C THR A 4 10.25 11.77 -9.27
N LEU A 5 9.14 11.04 -9.22
CA LEU A 5 9.06 9.68 -8.66
C LEU A 5 9.50 8.63 -9.69
N LYS A 6 10.83 8.44 -9.77
CA LYS A 6 11.48 7.60 -10.81
C LYS A 6 10.93 6.17 -10.90
N VAL A 7 10.60 5.53 -9.78
CA VAL A 7 10.12 4.14 -9.77
C VAL A 7 8.70 4.02 -10.32
N LEU A 8 7.79 4.92 -9.90
CA LEU A 8 6.41 4.94 -10.38
C LEU A 8 6.37 5.24 -11.89
N ASN A 9 7.08 6.29 -12.34
CA ASN A 9 7.12 6.67 -13.75
C ASN A 9 7.74 5.61 -14.66
N ALA A 10 8.65 4.77 -14.16
CA ALA A 10 9.34 3.78 -14.99
C ALA A 10 8.57 2.46 -15.17
N ARG A 11 7.62 2.13 -14.28
CA ARG A 11 7.01 0.78 -14.23
C ARG A 11 5.50 0.74 -14.10
N ALA A 12 4.82 1.88 -13.97
CA ALA A 12 3.36 1.94 -13.84
C ALA A 12 2.75 2.76 -14.99
N SER A 13 2.73 2.20 -16.20
CA SER A 13 2.20 2.86 -17.40
C SER A 13 0.69 3.13 -17.35
N PHE A 14 -0.02 2.58 -16.35
CA PHE A 14 -1.44 2.77 -16.10
C PHE A 14 -1.73 3.91 -15.09
N VAL A 15 -0.72 4.68 -14.69
CA VAL A 15 -0.88 5.81 -13.76
C VAL A 15 -0.95 7.12 -14.55
N ASP A 16 -2.09 7.81 -14.48
CA ASP A 16 -2.28 9.11 -15.14
C ASP A 16 -1.67 10.27 -14.35
N TYR A 17 -1.78 10.22 -13.01
CA TYR A 17 -1.36 11.29 -12.13
C TYR A 17 -0.69 10.77 -10.86
N VAL A 18 0.27 11.54 -10.36
CA VAL A 18 0.91 11.31 -9.07
C VAL A 18 0.91 12.59 -8.27
N VAL A 19 0.42 12.51 -7.03
CA VAL A 19 0.34 13.65 -6.12
C VAL A 19 1.16 13.35 -4.88
N LEU A 20 1.98 14.32 -4.48
CA LEU A 20 2.75 14.28 -3.24
C LEU A 20 1.97 15.02 -2.15
N PHE A 21 1.93 14.43 -0.96
CA PHE A 21 1.32 15.00 0.23
C PHE A 21 2.21 14.66 1.44
N ASN A 22 2.16 15.47 2.49
CA ASN A 22 3.11 15.38 3.62
C ASN A 22 2.44 14.92 4.92
N GLU A 23 1.12 14.84 4.92
CA GLU A 23 0.30 14.45 6.05
C GLU A 23 0.42 12.93 6.30
N ASP A 24 0.27 12.53 7.57
CA ASP A 24 0.36 11.10 7.95
C ASP A 24 -0.75 10.24 7.32
N THR A 25 -1.87 10.86 6.95
CA THR A 25 -3.00 10.20 6.29
C THR A 25 -3.38 10.98 5.03
N PRO A 26 -3.85 10.30 3.97
CA PRO A 26 -4.26 10.96 2.74
C PRO A 26 -5.63 11.65 2.85
N SER A 27 -6.25 11.72 4.04
CA SER A 27 -7.63 12.17 4.22
C SER A 27 -7.88 13.57 3.66
N GLU A 28 -6.98 14.52 3.90
CA GLU A 28 -7.12 15.90 3.38
C GLU A 28 -7.00 15.93 1.85
N LEU A 29 -6.06 15.16 1.30
CA LEU A 29 -5.90 15.02 -0.14
C LEU A 29 -7.14 14.38 -0.78
N LEU A 30 -7.71 13.36 -0.15
CA LEU A 30 -8.91 12.67 -0.64
C LEU A 30 -10.16 13.55 -0.53
N ASP A 31 -10.23 14.46 0.44
CA ASP A 31 -11.32 15.47 0.51
C ASP A 31 -11.24 16.47 -0.65
N ALA A 32 -10.03 16.83 -1.07
CA ALA A 32 -9.80 17.71 -2.20
C ALA A 32 -10.06 17.01 -3.55
N LEU A 33 -9.58 15.77 -3.70
CA LEU A 33 -9.67 15.00 -4.95
C LEU A 33 -11.04 14.36 -5.17
N LYS A 34 -11.74 13.96 -4.09
CA LYS A 34 -13.07 13.34 -4.11
C LYS A 34 -13.17 12.16 -5.09
N PRO A 35 -12.33 11.12 -4.92
CA PRO A 35 -12.36 9.98 -5.83
C PRO A 35 -13.67 9.21 -5.69
N ASP A 36 -14.18 8.70 -6.80
CA ASP A 36 -15.31 7.76 -6.81
C ASP A 36 -14.94 6.43 -6.12
N ILE A 37 -13.68 6.00 -6.27
CA ILE A 37 -13.16 4.76 -5.69
C ILE A 37 -11.76 5.00 -5.10
N HIS A 38 -11.58 4.68 -3.81
CA HIS A 38 -10.29 4.63 -3.13
C HIS A 38 -9.88 3.18 -2.86
N VAL A 39 -8.77 2.74 -3.46
CA VAL A 39 -8.30 1.35 -3.35
C VAL A 39 -7.08 1.26 -2.43
N LYS A 40 -7.10 0.28 -1.51
CA LYS A 40 -5.93 -0.18 -0.74
C LYS A 40 -5.71 -1.66 -0.98
N ALA A 41 -4.44 -2.08 -0.97
CA ALA A 41 -4.11 -3.50 -0.97
C ALA A 41 -4.01 -3.99 0.48
N ALA A 42 -4.45 -5.23 0.73
CA ALA A 42 -4.55 -5.94 2.02
C ALA A 42 -5.91 -5.86 2.73
N ASP A 43 -6.10 -6.80 3.66
CA ASP A 43 -7.33 -7.06 4.40
C ASP A 43 -7.48 -6.10 5.60
N TYR A 44 -7.49 -4.81 5.31
CA TYR A 44 -7.83 -3.82 6.32
C TYR A 44 -9.33 -3.84 6.58
N ASN A 45 -9.72 -3.60 7.84
CA ASN A 45 -11.10 -3.26 8.13
C ASN A 45 -11.36 -1.84 7.59
N VAL A 46 -12.03 -1.77 6.44
CA VAL A 46 -12.36 -0.52 5.74
C VAL A 46 -13.00 0.50 6.68
N ASP A 47 -13.88 0.08 7.58
CA ASP A 47 -14.60 0.98 8.50
C ASP A 47 -13.70 1.60 9.57
N LYS A 48 -12.50 1.04 9.79
CA LYS A 48 -11.53 1.54 10.77
C LYS A 48 -10.45 2.42 10.17
N MET A 49 -10.40 2.57 8.85
CA MET A 49 -9.38 3.39 8.19
C MET A 49 -9.67 4.89 8.39
N PRO A 50 -8.66 5.72 8.72
CA PRO A 50 -8.84 7.16 8.93
C PRO A 50 -9.47 7.91 7.74
N GLU A 51 -9.17 7.47 6.52
CA GLU A 51 -9.63 8.10 5.28
C GLU A 51 -11.05 7.67 4.84
N THR A 52 -11.60 6.58 5.39
CA THR A 52 -12.91 6.07 4.96
C THR A 52 -14.07 7.05 5.15
N PRO A 53 -14.18 7.76 6.29
CA PRO A 53 -15.28 8.71 6.50
C PRO A 53 -15.32 9.80 5.43
N VAL A 54 -14.16 10.31 4.99
CA VAL A 54 -14.11 11.43 4.03
C VAL A 54 -14.43 10.98 2.61
N VAL A 55 -13.95 9.80 2.20
CA VAL A 55 -14.30 9.20 0.90
C VAL A 55 -15.82 8.98 0.81
N ARG A 56 -16.42 8.34 1.84
CA ARG A 56 -17.86 8.07 1.87
C ARG A 56 -18.71 9.33 1.96
N LYS A 57 -18.29 10.33 2.74
CA LYS A 57 -18.95 11.65 2.83
C LYS A 57 -19.05 12.31 1.45
N ASN A 58 -18.03 12.13 0.61
CA ASN A 58 -17.98 12.67 -0.74
C ASN A 58 -18.66 11.78 -1.79
N GLY A 59 -19.29 10.68 -1.37
CA GLY A 59 -20.03 9.76 -2.25
C GLY A 59 -19.19 8.64 -2.88
N GLY A 60 -17.90 8.55 -2.53
CA GLY A 60 -17.00 7.51 -3.02
C GLY A 60 -17.05 6.21 -2.22
N GLU A 61 -16.47 5.16 -2.80
CA GLU A 61 -16.32 3.84 -2.20
C GLU A 61 -14.86 3.58 -1.77
N VAL A 62 -14.67 2.84 -0.68
CA VAL A 62 -13.35 2.34 -0.28
C VAL A 62 -13.31 0.83 -0.47
N VAL A 63 -12.33 0.36 -1.23
CA VAL A 63 -12.17 -1.05 -1.59
C VAL A 63 -10.81 -1.56 -1.13
N CYS A 64 -10.81 -2.69 -0.44
CA CYS A 64 -9.61 -3.46 -0.11
C CYS A 64 -9.48 -4.63 -1.08
N VAL A 65 -8.35 -4.69 -1.80
CA VAL A 65 -8.05 -5.81 -2.70
C VAL A 65 -7.03 -6.76 -2.07
N PRO A 66 -7.15 -8.09 -2.29
CA PRO A 66 -6.18 -9.06 -1.80
C PRO A 66 -4.77 -8.75 -2.29
N LEU A 67 -3.78 -9.09 -1.47
CA LEU A 67 -2.38 -9.05 -1.87
C LEU A 67 -2.03 -10.29 -2.70
N GLU A 68 -1.25 -10.09 -3.76
CA GLU A 68 -0.65 -11.20 -4.50
C GLU A 68 0.51 -11.81 -3.66
N PRO A 69 0.48 -13.13 -3.38
CA PRO A 69 1.55 -13.78 -2.63
C PRO A 69 2.93 -13.64 -3.28
N GLY A 70 3.97 -13.54 -2.46
CA GLY A 70 5.37 -13.48 -2.92
C GLY A 70 5.86 -12.09 -3.35
N TYR A 71 5.04 -11.04 -3.23
CA TYR A 71 5.40 -9.66 -3.57
C TYR A 71 5.41 -8.73 -2.36
N ALA A 72 6.11 -9.12 -1.28
CA ALA A 72 6.32 -8.25 -0.12
C ALA A 72 7.77 -7.73 -0.08
N THR A 73 7.94 -6.45 0.27
CA THR A 73 9.26 -5.85 0.50
C THR A 73 10.04 -6.59 1.59
N THR A 74 9.35 -7.08 2.63
CA THR A 74 9.95 -7.88 3.70
C THR A 74 10.55 -9.18 3.15
N ASP A 75 9.82 -9.87 2.26
CA ASP A 75 10.31 -11.11 1.64
C ASP A 75 11.52 -10.84 0.74
N LEU A 76 11.49 -9.73 -0.01
CA LEU A 76 12.63 -9.31 -0.83
C LEU A 76 13.86 -9.00 0.03
N ILE A 77 13.69 -8.30 1.16
CA ILE A 77 14.78 -8.05 2.12
C ILE A 77 15.30 -9.37 2.68
N GLY A 78 14.40 -10.29 3.08
CA GLY A 78 14.77 -11.61 3.57
C GLY A 78 15.61 -12.40 2.56
N GLU A 79 15.26 -12.35 1.27
CA GLU A 79 16.05 -12.99 0.22
C GLU A 79 17.40 -12.30 -0.03
N ILE A 80 17.49 -10.97 0.08
CA ILE A 80 18.77 -10.26 0.00
C ILE A 80 19.68 -10.70 1.16
N LEU A 81 19.16 -10.71 2.40
CA LEU A 81 19.91 -11.11 3.58
C LEU A 81 20.37 -12.57 3.51
N LYS A 82 19.50 -13.48 3.03
CA LYS A 82 19.86 -14.89 2.85
C LYS A 82 20.99 -15.10 1.83
N ARG A 83 21.05 -14.28 0.79
CA ARG A 83 22.03 -14.43 -0.31
C ARG A 83 23.35 -13.73 -0.03
N PHE A 84 23.33 -12.66 0.76
CA PHE A 84 24.47 -11.74 0.88
C PHE A 84 24.77 -11.29 2.32
N GLY A 85 24.01 -11.74 3.31
CA GLY A 85 24.23 -11.41 4.72
C GLY A 85 25.21 -12.39 5.38
N ASP A 86 26.18 -11.87 6.11
CA ASP A 86 27.27 -12.63 6.74
C ASP A 86 26.88 -13.28 8.10
N GLY A 87 25.62 -13.68 8.31
CA GLY A 87 25.18 -14.27 9.58
C GLY A 87 23.82 -14.98 9.55
N GLU A 88 23.47 -15.64 10.66
CA GLU A 88 22.11 -16.17 10.86
C GLU A 88 21.11 -15.01 10.97
N HIS A 89 20.18 -14.94 10.03
CA HIS A 89 19.12 -13.94 10.03
C HIS A 89 17.83 -14.54 10.54
N GLU A 90 17.33 -14.02 11.67
CA GLU A 90 16.00 -14.33 12.17
C GLU A 90 14.96 -14.05 11.09
N LYS A 91 13.93 -14.91 11.00
CA LYS A 91 12.78 -14.61 10.13
C LYS A 91 12.17 -13.30 10.61
N VAL A 92 12.27 -12.27 9.78
CA VAL A 92 11.55 -11.03 10.01
C VAL A 92 10.07 -11.37 9.84
N ASP A 93 9.36 -11.52 10.95
CA ASP A 93 7.91 -11.54 10.92
C ASP A 93 7.45 -10.23 10.30
N SER A 94 6.74 -10.33 9.18
CA SER A 94 6.27 -9.18 8.44
C SER A 94 5.21 -8.37 9.21
N GLY A 95 4.77 -8.85 10.38
CA GLY A 95 3.68 -8.28 11.17
C GLY A 95 2.33 -8.31 10.43
N ARG A 96 2.31 -8.88 9.22
CA ARG A 96 1.13 -9.17 8.43
C ARG A 96 0.85 -10.64 8.68
N GLY A 97 -0.19 -10.91 9.47
CA GLY A 97 -0.59 -12.26 9.83
C GLY A 97 -0.56 -13.17 8.61
N GLY A 98 0.08 -14.34 8.76
CA GLY A 98 0.17 -15.33 7.70
C GLY A 98 -1.22 -15.64 7.18
N TYR A 99 -1.41 -15.48 5.87
CA TYR A 99 -2.65 -15.85 5.20
C TYR A 99 -2.75 -17.38 5.20
N GLU A 100 -3.64 -17.92 6.04
CA GLU A 100 -4.08 -19.30 5.90
C GLU A 100 -4.95 -19.39 4.64
N VAL A 101 -4.44 -20.10 3.63
CA VAL A 101 -5.24 -20.48 2.46
C VAL A 101 -6.25 -21.53 2.96
N GLY A 102 -7.51 -21.11 3.08
CA GLY A 102 -8.62 -22.04 3.27
C GLY A 102 -8.61 -23.10 2.17
N LYS A 103 -8.69 -24.37 2.60
CA LYS A 103 -8.78 -25.54 1.73
C LYS A 103 -9.98 -25.50 0.80
#